data_AF-A0A443HRU0-F1
#
_entry.id   AF-A0A443HRU0-F1
#
_cell.length_a   1.000
_cell.length_b   1.000
_cell.length_c   1.000
_cell.angle_alpha   90.00
_cell.angle_beta   90.00
_cell.angle_gamma   90.00
#
_symmetry.space_group_name_H-M   'P 1'
#
loop_
_entity.id
_entity.type
_entity.pdbx_description
1 polymer ?
#
loop_
_entity_poly.entity_id
_entity_poly.type
_entity_poly.pdbx_seq_one_letter_code
_entity_poly.pdbx_strand_id
1 'polypeptide(L)'
;MIEPFQTTFSVPMSCEDCIKDITTSLYNLQGINKVDARLKDQLVFIEGTAPPSSIVSAIQATGRDAILRGSGSSNGAAVSILETHSTAVQNNVRGLARMVQVSPNLTIVDLTINGLSPGKYWATVRENGDISRGPETTGGIWESLKNKVLGSEEKKEPRGVFGTVEVDAKGQGNVFLDRPVAVWELIGRSMVISKDKDGPFKKEDPDTLVGVIARSAGVWDNDKMVCSCSGKNVWEERKEQVSKGMM
;
A
#
# COMPACT_ATOMS: atom_id res chain seq x y z
N MET A 1 18.38 -13.74 9.22
CA MET A 1 18.09 -12.79 10.32
C MET A 1 17.55 -11.54 9.66
N ILE A 2 16.36 -11.06 10.04
CA ILE A 2 15.80 -9.83 9.47
C ILE A 2 16.57 -8.66 10.09
N GLU A 3 17.19 -7.83 9.27
CA GLU A 3 17.86 -6.62 9.75
C GLU A 3 16.82 -5.60 10.22
N PRO A 4 17.02 -4.93 11.36
CA PRO A 4 16.14 -3.86 11.81
C PRO A 4 16.04 -2.76 10.75
N PHE A 5 14.84 -2.25 10.57
CA PHE A 5 14.56 -1.14 9.67
C PHE A 5 13.80 -0.04 10.40
N GLN A 6 13.82 1.16 9.82
CA GLN A 6 13.09 2.30 10.33
C GLN A 6 11.79 2.51 9.56
N THR A 7 10.73 2.83 10.29
CA THR A 7 9.44 3.23 9.74
C THR A 7 8.95 4.48 10.44
N THR A 8 8.31 5.36 9.68
CA THR A 8 7.73 6.61 10.17
C THR A 8 6.23 6.56 9.93
N PHE A 9 5.47 6.80 10.98
CA PHE A 9 4.01 6.90 10.93
C PHE A 9 3.57 8.30 11.28
N SER A 10 2.57 8.81 10.57
CA SER A 10 1.80 9.96 11.05
C SER A 10 0.65 9.46 11.89
N VAL A 11 0.58 9.93 13.14
CA VAL A 11 -0.40 9.51 14.14
C VAL A 11 -0.94 10.76 14.83
N PRO A 12 -2.27 10.98 14.86
CA PRO A 12 -2.86 12.10 15.57
C PRO A 12 -2.69 11.90 17.09
N MET A 13 -2.04 12.85 17.75
CA MET A 13 -1.72 12.86 19.18
C MET A 13 -2.01 14.25 19.75
N SER A 14 -2.79 14.33 20.83
CA SER A 14 -3.17 15.62 21.43
C SER A 14 -2.45 15.92 22.74
N CYS A 15 -1.78 14.94 23.35
CA CYS A 15 -1.09 15.08 24.63
C CYS A 15 0.04 14.07 24.80
N GLU A 16 0.85 14.25 25.84
CA GLU A 16 1.93 13.32 26.22
C GLU A 16 1.40 11.93 26.63
N ASP A 17 0.21 11.85 27.23
CA ASP A 17 -0.41 10.56 27.55
C ASP A 17 -0.72 9.76 26.29
N CYS A 18 -1.03 10.42 25.16
CA CYS A 18 -1.18 9.74 23.87
C CYS A 18 0.12 9.06 23.43
N ILE A 19 1.26 9.73 23.62
CA ILE A 19 2.57 9.17 23.30
C ILE A 19 2.81 7.92 24.16
N LYS A 20 2.48 8.00 25.45
CA LYS A 20 2.67 6.89 26.38
C LYS A 20 1.83 5.67 25.97
N ASP A 21 0.54 5.86 25.67
CA ASP A 21 -0.35 4.80 25.22
C ASP A 21 0.19 4.08 23.97
N ILE A 22 0.57 4.87 22.95
CA ILE A 22 1.12 4.36 21.69
C ILE A 22 2.41 3.59 21.96
N THR A 23 3.33 4.18 22.72
CA THR A 23 4.65 3.61 23.02
C THR A 23 4.50 2.28 23.77
N THR A 24 3.61 2.22 24.77
CA THR A 24 3.32 0.97 25.50
C THR A 24 2.71 -0.09 24.59
N SER A 25 1.75 0.28 23.73
CA SER A 25 1.15 -0.66 22.77
C SER A 25 2.21 -1.25 21.83
N LEU A 26 3.12 -0.41 21.32
CA LEU A 26 4.16 -0.81 20.39
C LEU A 26 5.21 -1.72 21.04
N TYR A 27 5.68 -1.43 22.25
CA TYR A 27 6.68 -2.28 22.92
C TYR A 27 6.14 -3.67 23.30
N ASN A 28 4.83 -3.89 23.27
CA ASN A 28 4.25 -5.24 23.40
C ASN A 28 4.44 -6.10 22.14
N LEU A 29 4.80 -5.50 21.00
CA LEU A 29 5.11 -6.23 19.78
C LEU A 29 6.53 -6.80 19.84
N GLN A 30 6.69 -8.05 19.43
CA GLN A 30 8.01 -8.65 19.25
C GLN A 30 8.76 -7.95 18.11
N GLY A 31 10.06 -7.71 18.32
CA GLY A 31 10.93 -7.13 17.31
C GLY A 31 10.95 -5.59 17.27
N ILE A 32 10.32 -4.90 18.23
CA ILE A 32 10.50 -3.45 18.40
C ILE A 32 11.77 -3.17 19.20
N ASN A 33 12.68 -2.40 18.62
CA ASN A 33 13.93 -2.01 19.26
C ASN A 33 13.81 -0.60 19.88
N LYS A 34 13.20 0.33 19.14
CA LYS A 34 13.10 1.74 19.54
C LYS A 34 11.80 2.38 19.03
N VAL A 35 11.20 3.21 19.86
CA VAL A 35 10.10 4.11 19.50
C VAL A 35 10.47 5.54 19.89
N ASP A 36 10.38 6.48 18.94
CA ASP A 36 10.52 7.93 19.14
C ASP A 36 9.25 8.62 18.62
N ALA A 37 8.41 9.11 19.53
CA ALA A 37 7.16 9.78 19.18
C ALA A 37 7.29 11.29 19.42
N ARG A 38 6.95 12.08 18.39
CA ARG A 38 7.05 13.53 18.40
C ARG A 38 5.69 14.16 18.33
N LEU A 39 5.23 14.70 19.47
CA LEU A 39 3.94 15.37 19.57
C LEU A 39 3.82 16.55 18.60
N LYS A 40 4.86 17.39 18.52
CA LYS A 40 4.84 18.59 17.67
C LYS A 40 4.64 18.25 16.18
N ASP A 41 5.25 17.17 15.73
CA ASP A 41 5.25 16.79 14.31
C ASP A 41 4.12 15.81 13.97
N GLN A 42 3.43 15.27 15.00
CA GLN A 42 2.42 14.20 14.85
C GLN A 42 3.01 12.96 14.18
N LEU A 43 4.27 12.63 14.52
CA LEU A 43 5.03 11.53 13.94
C LEU A 43 5.48 10.52 15.00
N VAL A 44 5.49 9.25 14.63
CA VAL A 44 6.03 8.15 15.43
C VAL A 44 7.06 7.41 14.59
N PHE A 45 8.31 7.44 15.03
CA PHE A 45 9.44 6.73 14.44
C PHE A 45 9.65 5.42 15.17
N ILE A 46 9.76 4.35 14.41
CA ILE A 46 9.87 3.00 14.95
C ILE A 46 11.04 2.31 14.26
N GLU A 47 11.94 1.77 15.07
CA GLU A 47 13.04 0.93 14.59
C GLU A 47 12.85 -0.49 15.13
N GLY A 48 12.94 -1.47 14.24
CA GLY A 48 12.74 -2.86 14.61
C GLY A 48 12.61 -3.79 13.41
N THR A 49 12.22 -5.03 13.71
CA THR A 49 11.92 -6.09 12.74
C THR A 49 10.43 -6.41 12.69
N ALA A 50 9.61 -5.77 13.54
CA ALA A 50 8.18 -5.97 13.58
C ALA A 50 7.53 -5.58 12.24
N PRO A 51 6.61 -6.40 11.68
CA PRO A 51 5.90 -6.07 10.46
C PRO A 51 5.11 -4.76 10.62
N PRO A 52 5.24 -3.79 9.70
CA PRO A 52 4.50 -2.54 9.79
C PRO A 52 2.98 -2.67 9.78
N SER A 53 2.45 -3.76 9.22
CA SER A 53 1.04 -4.16 9.38
C SER A 53 0.65 -4.36 10.85
N SER A 54 1.52 -5.03 11.62
CA SER A 54 1.34 -5.26 13.06
C SER A 54 1.51 -3.97 13.85
N ILE A 55 2.43 -3.10 13.43
CA ILE A 55 2.63 -1.77 14.02
C ILE A 55 1.37 -0.91 13.84
N VAL A 56 0.81 -0.85 12.62
CA VAL A 56 -0.44 -0.11 12.36
C VAL A 56 -1.57 -0.63 13.23
N SER A 57 -1.73 -1.96 13.29
CA SER A 57 -2.76 -2.60 14.11
C SER A 57 -2.61 -2.26 15.60
N ALA A 58 -1.37 -2.24 16.11
CA ALA A 58 -1.09 -1.87 17.49
C ALA A 58 -1.38 -0.39 17.79
N ILE A 59 -1.13 0.52 16.85
CA ILE A 59 -1.48 1.94 17.01
C ILE A 59 -3.01 2.11 16.97
N GLN A 60 -3.68 1.45 16.02
CA GLN A 60 -5.14 1.47 15.88
C GLN A 60 -5.86 0.89 17.10
N ALA A 61 -5.30 -0.12 17.76
CA ALA A 61 -5.82 -0.65 19.01
C ALA A 61 -5.86 0.40 20.16
N THR A 62 -5.10 1.49 20.05
CA THR A 62 -5.16 2.62 20.98
C THR A 62 -6.27 3.63 20.66
N GLY A 63 -7.09 3.37 19.63
CA GLY A 63 -8.13 4.28 19.13
C GLY A 63 -7.60 5.39 18.22
N ARG A 64 -6.36 5.29 17.75
CA ARG A 64 -5.68 6.31 16.93
C ARG A 64 -5.38 5.77 15.55
N ASP A 65 -5.55 6.62 14.54
CA ASP A 65 -5.23 6.24 13.16
C ASP A 65 -3.70 6.27 12.94
N ALA A 66 -3.20 5.47 12.01
CA ALA A 66 -1.77 5.39 11.71
C ALA A 66 -1.54 5.34 10.21
N ILE A 67 -0.80 6.33 9.69
CA ILE A 67 -0.48 6.42 8.28
C ILE A 67 1.01 6.18 8.10
N LEU A 68 1.39 5.11 7.40
CA LEU A 68 2.78 4.88 7.04
C LEU A 68 3.25 5.99 6.08
N ARG A 69 4.24 6.79 6.51
CA ARG A 69 4.84 7.87 5.72
C ARG A 69 6.08 7.38 4.96
N GLY A 70 6.72 6.32 5.44
CA GLY A 70 7.87 5.68 4.78
C GLY A 70 9.00 5.27 5.73
N SER A 71 10.19 5.02 5.19
CA SER A 71 11.35 4.41 5.90
C SER A 71 12.62 5.28 5.96
N GLY A 72 12.55 6.51 5.46
CA GLY A 72 13.65 7.48 5.53
C GLY A 72 14.71 7.40 4.41
N SER A 73 14.61 6.46 3.46
CA SER A 73 15.44 6.41 2.26
C SER A 73 14.82 7.17 1.08
N SER A 74 15.65 7.88 0.30
CA SER A 74 15.22 8.51 -0.95
C SER A 74 14.96 7.45 -2.02
N ASN A 75 13.94 7.64 -2.86
CA ASN A 75 13.46 6.67 -3.86
C ASN A 75 12.92 5.34 -3.32
N GLY A 76 12.70 5.22 -2.00
CA GLY A 76 12.14 4.02 -1.37
C GLY A 76 10.61 3.95 -1.41
N ALA A 77 9.92 4.82 -2.15
CA ALA A 77 8.46 4.87 -2.15
C ALA A 77 7.86 4.82 -3.55
N ALA A 78 6.72 4.15 -3.67
CA ALA A 78 5.90 4.10 -4.86
C ALA A 78 4.42 4.18 -4.51
N VAL A 79 3.60 4.53 -5.49
CA VAL A 79 2.15 4.57 -5.35
C VAL A 79 1.51 4.04 -6.62
N SER A 80 0.39 3.35 -6.46
CA SER A 80 -0.50 2.98 -7.56
C SER A 80 -1.91 3.42 -7.24
N ILE A 81 -2.45 4.33 -8.05
CA ILE A 81 -3.86 4.71 -8.00
C ILE A 81 -4.61 3.67 -8.82
N LEU A 82 -5.55 2.97 -8.18
CA LEU A 82 -6.24 1.84 -8.77
C LEU A 82 -7.60 2.27 -9.29
N GLU A 83 -7.77 2.17 -10.60
CA GLU A 83 -8.97 2.60 -11.29
C GLU A 83 -9.62 1.45 -12.05
N THR A 84 -10.95 1.43 -12.12
CA THR A 84 -11.66 0.62 -13.11
C THR A 84 -11.73 1.39 -14.43
N HIS A 85 -11.56 0.69 -15.54
CA HIS A 85 -11.74 1.26 -16.88
C HIS A 85 -13.15 0.98 -17.43
N SER A 86 -14.05 0.45 -16.61
CA SER A 86 -15.44 0.21 -16.96
C SER A 86 -16.20 1.52 -17.13
N THR A 87 -16.86 1.67 -18.28
CA THR A 87 -17.69 2.84 -18.60
C THR A 87 -18.96 2.92 -17.77
N ALA A 88 -19.36 1.83 -17.12
CA ALA A 88 -20.52 1.78 -16.23
C ALA A 88 -20.30 2.50 -14.90
N VAL A 89 -19.06 2.87 -14.58
CA VAL A 89 -18.66 3.43 -13.29
C VAL A 89 -18.26 4.89 -13.45
N GLN A 90 -19.00 5.80 -12.80
CA GLN A 90 -18.74 7.24 -12.90
C GLN A 90 -17.49 7.67 -12.12
N ASN A 91 -17.28 7.14 -10.90
CA ASN A 91 -16.06 7.35 -10.12
C ASN A 91 -15.14 6.14 -10.30
N ASN A 92 -14.20 6.29 -11.22
CA ASN A 92 -13.30 5.23 -11.67
C ASN A 92 -12.21 4.90 -10.64
N VAL A 93 -11.80 5.85 -9.79
CA VAL A 93 -10.82 5.60 -8.73
C VAL A 93 -11.46 4.87 -7.57
N ARG A 94 -10.94 3.67 -7.29
CA ARG A 94 -11.55 2.71 -6.35
C ARG A 94 -10.54 2.03 -5.44
N GLY A 95 -9.27 2.39 -5.54
CA GLY A 95 -8.28 1.94 -4.59
C GLY A 95 -6.98 2.72 -4.66
N LEU A 96 -6.15 2.48 -3.67
CA LEU A 96 -4.83 3.07 -3.54
C LEU A 96 -3.88 2.04 -2.95
N ALA A 97 -2.78 1.77 -3.65
CA ALA A 97 -1.67 0.97 -3.15
C ALA A 97 -0.48 1.89 -2.87
N ARG A 98 -0.11 2.07 -1.60
CA ARG A 98 1.11 2.79 -1.20
C ARG A 98 2.19 1.79 -0.89
N MET A 99 3.35 1.96 -1.52
CA MET A 99 4.46 1.04 -1.41
C MET A 99 5.64 1.73 -0.76
N VAL A 100 6.19 1.13 0.30
CA VAL A 100 7.34 1.66 1.02
C VAL A 100 8.36 0.54 1.18
N GLN A 101 9.52 0.74 0.58
CA GLN A 101 10.69 -0.10 0.77
C GLN A 101 11.30 0.17 2.14
N VAL A 102 11.23 -0.80 3.04
CA VAL A 102 11.79 -0.70 4.40
C VAL A 102 13.18 -1.33 4.52
N SER A 103 13.55 -2.23 3.60
CA SER A 103 14.90 -2.75 3.48
C SER A 103 15.28 -2.96 2.00
N PRO A 104 16.56 -3.22 1.64
CA PRO A 104 16.99 -3.38 0.25
C PRO A 104 16.13 -4.35 -0.58
N ASN A 105 15.55 -5.37 0.06
CA ASN A 105 14.73 -6.40 -0.57
C ASN A 105 13.35 -6.56 0.09
N LEU A 106 12.86 -5.60 0.87
CA LEU A 106 11.55 -5.69 1.54
C LEU A 106 10.75 -4.43 1.30
N THR A 107 9.61 -4.59 0.64
CA THR A 107 8.63 -3.52 0.38
C THR A 107 7.31 -3.87 1.01
N ILE A 108 6.69 -2.85 1.59
CA ILE A 108 5.39 -2.94 2.24
C ILE A 108 4.38 -2.25 1.37
N VAL A 109 3.23 -2.88 1.18
CA VAL A 109 2.11 -2.35 0.43
C VAL A 109 0.94 -2.16 1.37
N ASP A 110 0.57 -0.90 1.59
CA ASP A 110 -0.71 -0.49 2.17
C ASP A 110 -1.72 -0.40 1.03
N LEU A 111 -2.61 -1.39 0.95
CA LEU A 111 -3.64 -1.48 -0.08
C LEU A 111 -4.99 -1.15 0.54
N THR A 112 -5.62 -0.09 0.02
CA THR A 112 -6.99 0.30 0.38
C THR A 112 -7.88 0.25 -0.85
N ILE A 113 -9.08 -0.30 -0.68
CA ILE A 113 -10.09 -0.53 -1.70
C ILE A 113 -11.41 0.05 -1.23
N ASN A 114 -12.14 0.67 -2.15
CA ASN A 114 -13.47 1.18 -1.90
C ASN A 114 -14.39 1.06 -3.12
N GLY A 115 -15.64 0.70 -2.83
CA GLY A 115 -16.70 0.53 -3.80
C GLY A 115 -16.58 -0.73 -4.66
N LEU A 116 -15.74 -1.71 -4.33
CA LEU A 116 -15.81 -2.99 -5.03
C LEU A 116 -16.99 -3.83 -4.52
N SER A 117 -17.46 -4.80 -5.31
CA SER A 117 -18.45 -5.74 -4.77
C SER A 117 -17.83 -6.63 -3.68
N PRO A 118 -18.61 -7.11 -2.70
CA PRO A 118 -18.06 -7.91 -1.61
C PRO A 118 -17.39 -9.20 -2.11
N GLY A 119 -16.27 -9.58 -1.48
CA GLY A 119 -15.56 -10.81 -1.77
C GLY A 119 -14.05 -10.69 -1.71
N LYS A 120 -13.38 -11.78 -2.11
CA LYS A 120 -11.93 -11.90 -2.09
C LYS A 120 -11.31 -11.46 -3.42
N TYR A 121 -10.32 -10.58 -3.33
CA TYR A 121 -9.58 -10.06 -4.48
C TYR A 121 -8.10 -10.37 -4.36
N TRP A 122 -7.46 -10.60 -5.50
CA TRP A 122 -6.03 -10.80 -5.64
C TRP A 122 -5.34 -9.49 -6.00
N ALA A 123 -4.28 -9.16 -5.29
CA ALA A 123 -3.34 -8.12 -5.68
C ALA A 123 -2.20 -8.74 -6.48
N THR A 124 -2.04 -8.32 -7.73
CA THR A 124 -0.96 -8.80 -8.61
C THR A 124 -0.22 -7.64 -9.27
N VAL A 125 1.10 -7.76 -9.41
CA VAL A 125 1.94 -6.91 -10.24
C VAL A 125 2.15 -7.59 -11.58
N ARG A 126 1.87 -6.86 -12.65
CA ARG A 126 1.92 -7.36 -14.03
C ARG A 126 3.21 -6.92 -14.72
N GLU A 127 3.50 -7.54 -15.86
CA GLU A 127 4.73 -7.28 -16.60
C GLU A 127 4.82 -5.84 -17.12
N ASN A 128 3.71 -5.29 -17.63
CA ASN A 128 3.68 -4.00 -18.31
C ASN A 128 2.91 -2.95 -17.50
N GLY A 129 3.35 -1.70 -17.58
CA GLY A 129 2.58 -0.52 -17.14
C GLY A 129 1.64 0.04 -18.22
N ASP A 130 1.29 -0.74 -19.24
CA ASP A 130 0.37 -0.31 -20.30
C ASP A 130 -1.09 -0.54 -19.90
N ILE A 131 -1.79 0.54 -19.56
CA ILE A 131 -3.21 0.56 -19.22
C ILE A 131 -4.08 1.19 -20.33
N SER A 132 -3.59 1.27 -21.57
CA SER A 132 -4.33 1.84 -22.71
C SER A 132 -5.66 1.14 -22.99
N ARG A 133 -5.75 -0.17 -22.70
CA ARG A 133 -7.01 -0.94 -22.69
C ARG A 133 -7.35 -1.48 -21.30
N GLY A 134 -7.05 -0.69 -20.26
CA GLY A 134 -7.26 -1.08 -18.87
C GLY A 134 -6.44 -2.33 -18.51
N PRO A 135 -7.01 -3.30 -17.77
CA PRO A 135 -6.27 -4.47 -17.30
C PRO A 135 -5.86 -5.44 -18.43
N GLU A 136 -6.45 -5.33 -19.62
CA GLU A 136 -6.19 -6.23 -20.76
C GLU A 136 -4.76 -6.16 -21.31
N THR A 137 -4.14 -4.99 -21.26
CA THR A 137 -2.81 -4.71 -21.84
C THR A 137 -1.66 -4.84 -20.85
N THR A 138 -1.95 -5.24 -19.61
CA THR A 138 -0.96 -5.33 -18.53
C THR A 138 0.02 -6.50 -18.66
N GLY A 139 -0.29 -7.48 -19.52
CA GLY A 139 0.54 -8.68 -19.71
C GLY A 139 0.34 -9.73 -18.61
N GLY A 140 1.26 -10.67 -18.48
CA GLY A 140 1.21 -11.74 -17.48
C GLY A 140 1.50 -11.24 -16.05
N ILE A 141 1.37 -12.13 -15.06
CA ILE A 141 1.90 -11.86 -13.72
C ILE A 141 3.43 -11.78 -13.84
N TRP A 142 4.02 -10.74 -13.26
CA TRP A 142 5.46 -10.54 -13.27
C TRP A 142 6.21 -11.78 -12.73
N GLU A 143 7.18 -12.26 -13.53
CA GLU A 143 8.00 -13.46 -13.32
C GLU A 143 7.27 -14.82 -13.43
N SER A 144 5.99 -14.84 -13.82
CA SER A 144 5.27 -16.11 -14.00
C SER A 144 5.82 -16.99 -15.13
N LEU A 145 6.36 -16.39 -16.19
CA LEU A 145 6.96 -17.11 -17.32
C LEU A 145 8.36 -17.65 -17.02
N LYS A 146 9.15 -16.93 -16.21
CA LYS A 146 10.50 -17.39 -15.80
C LYS A 146 10.41 -18.71 -15.05
N ASN A 147 9.42 -18.86 -14.16
CA ASN A 147 9.22 -20.09 -13.38
C ASN A 147 8.75 -21.27 -14.25
N LYS A 148 8.08 -21.02 -15.39
CA LYS A 148 7.63 -22.08 -16.31
C LYS A 148 8.74 -22.55 -17.27
N VAL A 149 9.64 -21.66 -17.67
CA VAL A 149 10.67 -21.96 -18.69
C VAL A 149 11.99 -22.44 -18.07
N LEU A 150 12.37 -21.96 -16.88
CA LEU A 150 13.67 -22.26 -16.27
C LEU A 150 13.70 -23.52 -15.38
N GLY A 151 12.64 -24.34 -15.36
CA GLY A 151 12.68 -25.67 -14.74
C GLY A 151 13.09 -25.67 -13.27
N SER A 152 12.72 -24.65 -12.49
CA SER A 152 12.99 -24.65 -11.05
C SER A 152 12.15 -25.75 -10.38
N GLU A 153 12.82 -26.71 -9.74
CA GLU A 153 12.23 -27.92 -9.14
C GLU A 153 11.19 -27.64 -8.03
N GLU A 154 11.11 -26.39 -7.55
CA GLU A 154 10.07 -25.93 -6.63
C GLU A 154 9.10 -24.99 -7.35
N LYS A 155 7.79 -25.27 -7.26
CA LYS A 155 6.71 -24.37 -7.69
C LYS A 155 6.69 -23.11 -6.80
N LYS A 156 7.68 -22.23 -6.95
CA LYS A 156 7.72 -20.97 -6.23
C LYS A 156 6.67 -20.03 -6.82
N GLU A 157 5.83 -19.47 -5.96
CA GLU A 157 4.84 -18.47 -6.38
C GLU A 157 5.57 -17.27 -7.01
N PRO A 158 5.10 -16.75 -8.18
CA PRO A 158 5.73 -15.60 -8.80
C PRO A 158 5.75 -14.39 -7.85
N ARG A 159 6.85 -13.63 -7.83
CA ARG A 159 6.97 -12.42 -7.00
C ARG A 159 5.94 -11.35 -7.35
N GLY A 160 5.35 -11.42 -8.55
CA GLY A 160 4.21 -10.59 -8.94
C GLY A 160 2.90 -10.93 -8.20
N VAL A 161 2.80 -12.01 -7.44
CA VAL A 161 1.62 -12.26 -6.58
C VAL A 161 1.84 -11.59 -5.24
N PHE A 162 1.05 -10.55 -4.97
CA PHE A 162 1.18 -9.74 -3.76
C PHE A 162 0.23 -10.20 -2.67
N GLY A 163 -0.65 -11.17 -2.90
CA GLY A 163 -1.58 -11.70 -1.91
C GLY A 163 -3.02 -11.26 -2.17
N THR A 164 -3.82 -11.20 -1.11
CA THR A 164 -5.28 -11.01 -1.24
C THR A 164 -5.81 -9.98 -0.26
N VAL A 165 -6.89 -9.32 -0.65
CA VAL A 165 -7.67 -8.40 0.17
C VAL A 165 -9.12 -8.87 0.20
N GLU A 166 -9.74 -8.84 1.37
CA GLU A 166 -11.17 -9.11 1.53
C GLU A 166 -11.92 -7.77 1.47
N VAL A 167 -12.94 -7.71 0.62
CA VAL A 167 -13.84 -6.57 0.48
C VAL A 167 -15.14 -6.89 1.21
N ASP A 168 -15.50 -6.03 2.15
CA ASP A 168 -16.66 -6.21 3.02
C ASP A 168 -18.00 -5.90 2.31
N ALA A 169 -19.10 -6.07 3.03
CA ALA A 169 -20.44 -5.80 2.52
C ALA A 169 -20.69 -4.33 2.12
N LYS A 170 -19.86 -3.39 2.60
CA LYS A 170 -19.91 -1.97 2.23
C LYS A 170 -19.03 -1.65 1.03
N GLY A 171 -18.33 -2.65 0.48
CA GLY A 171 -17.42 -2.49 -0.64
C GLY A 171 -16.04 -1.95 -0.23
N GLN A 172 -15.69 -2.04 1.05
CA GLN A 172 -14.43 -1.53 1.60
C GLN A 172 -13.48 -2.69 1.91
N GLY A 173 -12.19 -2.49 1.65
CA GLY A 173 -11.15 -3.46 2.00
C GLY A 173 -9.83 -2.75 2.29
N ASN A 174 -9.13 -3.15 3.34
CA ASN A 174 -7.79 -2.67 3.64
C ASN A 174 -6.90 -3.86 4.01
N VAL A 175 -5.68 -3.86 3.51
CA VAL A 175 -4.67 -4.86 3.88
C VAL A 175 -3.27 -4.28 3.77
N PHE A 176 -2.41 -4.67 4.70
CA PHE A 176 -0.98 -4.42 4.63
C PHE A 176 -0.26 -5.71 4.23
N LEU A 177 0.57 -5.63 3.19
CA LEU A 177 1.26 -6.78 2.60
C LEU A 177 2.77 -6.52 2.61
N ASP A 178 3.57 -7.48 3.06
CA ASP A 178 5.02 -7.44 3.04
C ASP A 178 5.55 -8.32 1.89
N ARG A 179 6.37 -7.75 1.00
CA ARG A 179 6.85 -8.46 -0.20
C ARG A 179 8.36 -8.36 -0.34
N PRO A 180 9.04 -9.48 -0.66
CA PRO A 180 10.49 -9.52 -0.81
C PRO A 180 10.92 -8.92 -2.16
N VAL A 181 10.63 -7.64 -2.36
CA VAL A 181 10.85 -6.88 -3.59
C VAL A 181 11.39 -5.50 -3.25
N ALA A 182 12.19 -4.95 -4.14
CA ALA A 182 12.60 -3.55 -4.08
C ALA A 182 11.65 -2.68 -4.90
N VAL A 183 11.42 -1.44 -4.48
CA VAL A 183 10.50 -0.52 -5.16
C VAL A 183 10.92 -0.28 -6.61
N TRP A 184 12.23 -0.17 -6.88
CA TRP A 184 12.73 0.04 -8.24
C TRP A 184 12.36 -1.08 -9.22
N GLU A 185 12.11 -2.30 -8.73
CA GLU A 185 11.66 -3.42 -9.55
C GLU A 185 10.18 -3.28 -9.99
N LEU A 186 9.41 -2.50 -9.22
CA LEU A 186 7.97 -2.30 -9.40
C LEU A 186 7.65 -1.08 -10.26
N ILE A 187 8.47 -0.03 -10.19
CA ILE A 187 8.23 1.22 -10.93
C ILE A 187 8.05 0.96 -12.44
N GLY A 188 7.00 1.53 -13.01
CA GLY A 188 6.68 1.43 -14.44
C GLY A 188 5.94 0.16 -14.82
N ARG A 189 5.70 -0.75 -13.87
CA ARG A 189 4.75 -1.86 -14.02
C ARG A 189 3.33 -1.42 -13.67
N SER A 190 2.36 -2.32 -13.80
CA SER A 190 1.01 -2.11 -13.29
C SER A 190 0.69 -3.06 -12.14
N MET A 191 -0.17 -2.60 -11.24
CA MET A 191 -0.84 -3.44 -10.25
C MET A 191 -2.29 -3.65 -10.69
N VAL A 192 -2.77 -4.89 -10.60
CA VAL A 192 -4.15 -5.29 -10.89
C VAL A 192 -4.76 -5.91 -9.64
N ILE A 193 -5.96 -5.44 -9.30
CA ILE A 193 -6.82 -6.02 -8.26
C ILE A 193 -8.03 -6.66 -8.95
N SER A 194 -8.21 -7.97 -8.79
CA SER A 194 -9.33 -8.69 -9.42
C SER A 194 -9.70 -9.95 -8.64
N LYS A 195 -10.92 -10.47 -8.83
CA LYS A 195 -11.35 -11.77 -8.28
C LYS A 195 -10.60 -12.94 -8.92
N ASP A 196 -10.17 -12.77 -10.17
CA ASP A 196 -9.30 -13.71 -10.89
C ASP A 196 -7.83 -13.28 -10.73
N LYS A 197 -6.97 -14.24 -10.38
CA LYS A 197 -5.53 -14.01 -10.20
C LYS A 197 -4.79 -13.92 -11.53
N ASP A 198 -5.11 -14.80 -12.46
CA ASP A 198 -4.30 -15.02 -13.66
C ASP A 198 -4.88 -14.26 -14.87
N GLY A 199 -6.19 -14.04 -14.90
CA GLY A 199 -6.94 -13.47 -16.02
C GLY A 199 -7.43 -14.55 -16.99
N PRO A 200 -7.84 -14.20 -18.22
CA PRO A 200 -7.76 -12.89 -18.86
C PRO A 200 -8.74 -11.87 -18.27
N PHE A 201 -8.28 -10.63 -18.14
CA PHE A 201 -9.11 -9.53 -17.67
C PHE A 201 -9.93 -8.92 -18.80
N LYS A 202 -11.00 -8.21 -18.43
CA LYS A 202 -11.85 -7.46 -19.36
C LYS A 202 -11.82 -5.99 -18.98
N LYS A 203 -11.76 -5.11 -19.98
CA LYS A 203 -11.77 -3.66 -19.75
C LYS A 203 -13.03 -3.18 -19.04
N GLU A 204 -14.18 -3.72 -19.42
CA GLU A 204 -15.49 -3.28 -18.92
C GLU A 204 -15.91 -3.94 -17.60
N ASP A 205 -15.01 -4.67 -16.92
CA ASP A 205 -15.28 -5.24 -15.60
C ASP A 205 -15.20 -4.17 -14.50
N PRO A 206 -16.32 -3.82 -13.84
CA PRO A 206 -16.34 -2.82 -12.78
C PRO A 206 -15.57 -3.26 -11.53
N ASP A 207 -15.35 -4.57 -11.35
CA ASP A 207 -14.66 -5.14 -10.19
C ASP A 207 -13.17 -5.38 -10.43
N THR A 208 -12.65 -5.13 -11.63
CA THR A 208 -11.22 -5.20 -11.90
C THR A 208 -10.62 -3.81 -11.89
N LEU A 209 -9.68 -3.58 -10.97
CA LEU A 209 -8.94 -2.33 -10.87
C LEU A 209 -7.53 -2.49 -11.42
N VAL A 210 -7.02 -1.43 -12.04
CA VAL A 210 -5.65 -1.38 -12.54
C VAL A 210 -5.05 -0.01 -12.28
N GLY A 211 -3.74 0.03 -12.04
CA GLY A 211 -2.99 1.26 -11.90
C GLY A 211 -1.53 1.07 -12.28
N VAL A 212 -0.90 2.09 -12.85
CA VAL A 212 0.56 2.10 -13.03
C VAL A 212 1.22 2.34 -11.67
N ILE A 213 2.31 1.65 -11.40
CA ILE A 213 3.12 1.85 -10.20
C ILE A 213 4.08 3.00 -10.51
N ALA A 214 3.78 4.16 -9.95
CA ALA A 214 4.53 5.39 -10.11
C ALA A 214 5.46 5.64 -8.92
N ARG A 215 6.51 6.44 -9.15
CA ARG A 215 7.39 6.90 -8.06
C ARG A 215 6.59 7.79 -7.11
N SER A 216 6.80 7.60 -5.82
CA SER A 216 6.30 8.50 -4.79
C SER A 216 7.49 9.11 -4.06
N ALA A 217 7.31 10.31 -3.53
CA ALA A 217 8.26 10.87 -2.59
C ALA A 217 8.32 10.02 -1.32
N GLY A 218 9.53 9.81 -0.78
CA GLY A 218 9.73 9.24 0.55
C GLY A 218 9.28 10.22 1.66
N VAL A 219 9.32 9.76 2.91
CA VAL A 219 8.94 10.53 4.13
C VAL A 219 9.49 11.96 4.12
N TRP A 220 10.72 12.12 3.64
CA TRP A 220 11.51 13.35 3.72
C TRP A 220 11.65 14.08 2.38
N ASP A 221 11.09 13.52 1.30
CA ASP A 221 11.22 14.08 -0.04
C ASP A 221 10.03 14.99 -0.41
N ASN A 222 9.00 15.08 0.45
CA ASN A 222 7.80 15.86 0.16
C ASN A 222 7.11 16.45 1.40
N ASP A 223 7.53 17.66 1.78
CA ASP A 223 6.90 18.51 2.80
C ASP A 223 5.66 19.28 2.28
N LYS A 224 4.99 18.79 1.23
CA LYS A 224 3.76 19.44 0.73
C LYS A 224 2.65 19.33 1.77
N MET A 225 2.52 20.38 2.56
CA MET A 225 1.39 20.64 3.46
C MET A 225 0.13 21.02 2.70
N VAL A 226 0.27 21.60 1.50
CA VAL A 226 -0.80 22.09 0.65
C VAL A 226 -0.58 21.58 -0.77
N CYS A 227 -1.61 20.98 -1.36
CA CYS A 227 -1.57 20.56 -2.76
C CYS A 227 -1.84 21.76 -3.67
N SER A 228 -0.91 22.12 -4.56
CA SER A 228 -1.08 23.26 -5.47
C SER A 228 -2.27 23.10 -6.43
N CYS A 229 -2.76 21.88 -6.64
CA CYS A 229 -3.91 21.62 -7.50
C CYS A 229 -5.26 21.93 -6.82
N SER A 230 -5.34 21.82 -5.49
CA SER A 230 -6.57 22.00 -4.73
C SER A 230 -6.53 23.20 -3.77
N GLY A 231 -5.34 23.69 -3.42
CA GLY A 231 -5.11 24.69 -2.37
C GLY A 231 -5.41 24.19 -0.95
N LYS A 232 -5.78 22.92 -0.80
CA LYS A 232 -6.19 22.31 0.47
C LYS A 232 -5.01 21.68 1.19
N ASN A 233 -5.07 21.67 2.51
CA ASN A 233 -4.09 20.94 3.30
C ASN A 233 -4.35 19.43 3.30
N VAL A 234 -3.34 18.63 3.69
CA VAL A 234 -3.41 17.15 3.65
C VAL A 234 -4.60 16.59 4.45
N TRP A 235 -5.02 17.25 5.52
CA TRP A 235 -6.17 16.82 6.34
C TRP A 235 -7.51 17.14 5.68
N GLU A 236 -7.62 18.28 5.00
CA GLU A 236 -8.78 18.66 4.20
C GLU A 236 -8.93 17.76 2.97
N GLU A 237 -7.83 17.47 2.27
CA GLU A 237 -7.85 16.48 1.20
C GLU A 237 -8.24 15.10 1.75
N ARG A 238 -7.73 14.70 2.92
CA ARG A 238 -8.15 13.43 3.54
C ARG A 238 -9.64 13.40 3.83
N LYS A 239 -10.23 14.44 4.44
CA LYS A 239 -11.69 14.47 4.68
C LYS A 239 -12.46 14.34 3.37
N GLU A 240 -12.00 14.98 2.31
CA GLU A 240 -12.62 14.87 0.99
C GLU A 240 -12.44 13.47 0.39
N GLN A 241 -11.24 12.90 0.47
CA GLN A 241 -10.97 11.55 -0.04
C GLN A 241 -11.70 10.48 0.76
N VAL A 242 -11.81 10.62 2.09
CA VAL A 242 -12.66 9.77 2.95
C VAL A 242 -14.14 9.92 2.58
N SER A 243 -14.61 11.14 2.26
CA SER A 243 -15.98 11.33 1.77
C SER A 243 -16.23 10.69 0.40
N LYS A 244 -15.18 10.55 -0.41
CA LYS A 244 -15.16 9.77 -1.66
C LYS A 244 -14.81 8.29 -1.45
N GLY A 245 -14.62 7.90 -0.18
CA GLY A 245 -14.24 6.58 0.31
C GLY A 245 -12.86 6.07 -0.11
N MET A 246 -11.96 6.92 -0.60
CA MET A 246 -10.62 6.52 -1.04
C MET A 246 -9.64 6.20 0.11
N MET A 247 -10.06 6.32 1.38
CA MET A 247 -9.27 6.04 2.59
C MET A 247 -10.15 5.53 3.71
#